data_AF-A0A916CKX0-F1
#
_entry.id   AF-A0A916CKX0-F1
#
_cell.length_a   1.000
_cell.length_b   1.000
_cell.length_c   1.000
_cell.angle_alpha   90.00
_cell.angle_beta   90.00
_cell.angle_gamma   90.00
#
_symmetry.space_group_name_H-M   'P 1'
#
loop_
_entity.id
_entity.type
_entity.pdbx_description
1 polymer ?
#
loop_
_entity_poly.entity_id
_entity_poly.type
_entity_poly.pdbx_seq_one_letter_code
_entity_poly.pdbx_strand_id
1 'polypeptide(L)'
;MTKQVIPTTRHYTLNLAKGAAVLDEMRTLLLNWMPGEDINDYLTRVLASDLLGKRTAKRTRDLVVLVFYPRYIANDDRRARRLQYLLERGGERDLFREISFVYAAHADDLLRDFTIEKFRQSAQVGMIQPDAVLAFLAQAVERQHLKRAWSRQVQTKYARSMLGALRDFGLIREERRGRREVVNYRMTDAGVIYLAHELHISGLSDVQVVESLDWALFGMDRTRVLERLEELGASAGMLVQRAGSVVRITWSYPTMEAMIDAIIR
;
A
#
# COMPACT_ATOMS: atom_id res chain seq x y z
N MET A 1 23.85 -12.60 8.02
CA MET A 1 22.89 -13.11 7.02
C MET A 1 21.65 -13.60 7.75
N THR A 2 20.75 -12.67 8.09
CA THR A 2 19.51 -13.01 8.79
C THR A 2 18.43 -13.09 7.73
N LYS A 3 17.98 -14.30 7.40
CA LYS A 3 16.84 -14.51 6.51
C LYS A 3 15.64 -13.84 7.16
N GLN A 4 15.14 -12.78 6.53
CA GLN A 4 13.84 -12.21 6.82
C GLN A 4 12.83 -13.35 6.69
N VAL A 5 12.13 -13.67 7.78
CA VAL A 5 11.09 -14.70 7.80
C VAL A 5 9.94 -14.19 6.95
N ILE A 6 9.93 -14.59 5.67
CA ILE A 6 8.75 -14.49 4.81
C ILE A 6 7.65 -15.28 5.53
N PRO A 7 6.44 -14.74 5.74
CA PRO A 7 5.34 -15.51 6.29
C PRO A 7 5.18 -16.80 5.47
N THR A 8 5.27 -17.95 6.13
CA THR A 8 5.32 -19.29 5.51
C THR A 8 4.02 -19.73 4.83
N THR A 9 3.03 -18.83 4.71
CA THR A 9 1.81 -19.04 3.92
C THR A 9 1.39 -17.74 3.26
N ARG A 10 1.79 -17.55 2.00
CA ARG A 10 1.24 -16.47 1.16
C ARG A 10 -0.22 -16.80 0.83
N HIS A 11 -1.12 -15.82 0.90
CA HIS A 11 -2.54 -16.00 0.64
C HIS A 11 -3.03 -15.08 -0.47
N TYR A 12 -3.05 -15.62 -1.70
CA TYR A 12 -3.53 -14.87 -2.86
C TYR A 12 -5.06 -14.90 -2.89
N THR A 13 -5.67 -13.71 -2.83
CA THR A 13 -7.13 -13.53 -2.79
C THR A 13 -7.65 -12.84 -4.05
N LEU A 14 -8.96 -12.77 -4.21
CA LEU A 14 -9.62 -12.02 -5.28
C LEU A 14 -10.08 -10.63 -4.85
N ASN A 15 -9.67 -10.17 -3.66
CA ASN A 15 -10.16 -8.92 -3.07
C ASN A 15 -9.78 -7.70 -3.90
N LEU A 16 -8.58 -7.66 -4.50
CA LEU A 16 -8.20 -6.60 -5.43
C LEU A 16 -9.15 -6.51 -6.65
N ALA A 17 -9.70 -7.63 -7.10
CA ALA A 17 -10.69 -7.64 -8.19
C ALA A 17 -12.08 -7.14 -7.76
N LYS A 18 -12.28 -6.96 -6.46
CA LYS A 18 -13.46 -6.34 -5.84
C LYS A 18 -13.23 -4.88 -5.52
N GLY A 19 -12.02 -4.41 -5.31
CA GLY A 19 -11.71 -2.99 -5.33
C GLY A 19 -10.23 -2.83 -5.50
N ALA A 20 -9.86 -2.17 -6.59
CA ALA A 20 -8.49 -1.78 -6.91
C ALA A 20 -8.00 -0.74 -5.88
N ALA A 21 -7.51 0.43 -6.31
CA ALA A 21 -7.17 1.46 -5.34
C ALA A 21 -8.43 2.11 -4.71
N VAL A 22 -9.41 2.50 -5.54
CA VAL A 22 -10.70 3.14 -5.14
C VAL A 22 -10.51 4.25 -4.09
N LEU A 23 -9.50 5.11 -4.32
CA LEU A 23 -8.98 6.04 -3.34
C LEU A 23 -10.02 7.04 -2.81
N ASP A 24 -10.90 7.55 -3.68
CA ASP A 24 -11.95 8.47 -3.26
C ASP A 24 -12.95 7.79 -2.32
N GLU A 25 -13.37 6.56 -2.62
CA GLU A 25 -14.22 5.79 -1.70
C GLU A 25 -13.50 5.46 -0.40
N MET A 26 -12.21 5.09 -0.45
CA MET A 26 -11.45 4.80 0.76
C MET A 26 -11.30 6.04 1.64
N ARG A 27 -11.08 7.22 1.04
CA ARG A 27 -11.05 8.50 1.75
C ARG A 27 -12.39 8.78 2.42
N THR A 28 -13.50 8.64 1.69
CA THR A 28 -14.84 8.84 2.24
C THR A 28 -15.13 7.86 3.38
N LEU A 29 -14.77 6.59 3.22
CA LEU A 29 -14.96 5.60 4.28
C LEU A 29 -14.12 5.95 5.52
N LEU A 30 -12.82 6.23 5.36
CA LEU A 30 -11.94 6.59 6.47
C LEU A 30 -12.46 7.79 7.27
N LEU A 31 -12.90 8.85 6.60
CA LEU A 31 -13.43 10.05 7.26
C LEU A 31 -14.75 9.82 8.00
N ASN A 32 -15.50 8.78 7.66
CA ASN A 32 -16.79 8.47 8.28
C ASN A 32 -16.72 7.27 9.23
N TRP A 33 -15.60 6.57 9.33
CA TRP A 33 -15.44 5.42 10.22
C TRP A 33 -15.20 5.88 11.67
N MET A 34 -15.77 5.14 12.63
CA MET A 34 -15.57 5.42 14.06
C MET A 34 -14.59 4.42 14.67
N PRO A 35 -13.61 4.85 15.48
CA PRO A 35 -12.68 3.93 16.09
C PRO A 35 -13.34 2.85 16.97
N GLY A 36 -12.98 1.60 16.73
CA GLY A 36 -13.57 0.44 17.41
C GLY A 36 -14.96 -0.01 16.91
N GLU A 37 -15.51 0.61 15.86
CA GLU A 37 -16.82 0.24 15.30
C GLU A 37 -16.80 -1.15 14.62
N ASP A 38 -17.85 -1.95 14.86
CA ASP A 38 -18.02 -3.24 14.20
C ASP A 38 -18.25 -3.07 12.69
N ILE A 39 -17.78 -4.04 11.92
CA ILE A 39 -17.88 -4.01 10.45
C ILE A 39 -19.34 -3.99 9.95
N ASN A 40 -20.27 -4.66 10.64
CA ASN A 40 -21.67 -4.72 10.22
C ASN A 40 -22.41 -3.45 10.60
N ASP A 41 -22.13 -2.89 11.78
CA ASP A 41 -22.67 -1.60 12.21
C ASP A 41 -22.20 -0.50 11.26
N TYR A 42 -20.91 -0.49 10.96
CA TYR A 42 -20.33 0.45 10.00
C TYR A 42 -20.94 0.29 8.61
N LEU A 43 -21.05 -0.95 8.09
CA LEU A 43 -21.69 -1.20 6.79
C LEU A 43 -23.15 -0.73 6.76
N THR A 44 -23.89 -0.96 7.85
CA THR A 44 -25.28 -0.53 7.99
C THR A 44 -25.38 0.99 7.87
N ARG A 45 -24.50 1.73 8.57
CA ARG A 45 -24.44 3.18 8.50
C ARG A 45 -24.04 3.70 7.12
N VAL A 46 -23.04 3.08 6.48
CA VAL A 46 -22.60 3.42 5.12
C VAL A 46 -23.75 3.27 4.11
N LEU A 47 -24.55 2.21 4.24
CA LEU A 47 -25.72 1.96 3.39
C LEU A 47 -26.88 2.92 3.69
N ALA A 48 -27.17 3.18 4.97
CA ALA A 48 -28.27 4.05 5.38
C ALA A 48 -28.04 5.52 4.98
N SER A 49 -26.79 5.98 5.02
CA SER A 49 -26.42 7.36 4.68
C SER A 49 -25.99 7.54 3.22
N ASP A 50 -26.10 6.51 2.37
CA ASP A 50 -25.66 6.51 0.96
C ASP A 50 -24.25 7.11 0.75
N LEU A 51 -23.30 6.81 1.65
CA LEU A 51 -22.01 7.52 1.71
C LEU A 51 -21.17 7.40 0.43
N LEU A 52 -21.36 6.32 -0.34
CA LEU A 52 -20.64 6.08 -1.60
C LEU A 52 -21.45 6.43 -2.85
N GLY A 53 -22.61 7.07 -2.67
CA GLY A 53 -23.52 7.53 -3.74
C GLY A 53 -24.02 6.39 -4.63
N LYS A 54 -24.01 6.61 -5.96
CA LYS A 54 -24.59 5.77 -7.05
C LYS A 54 -24.04 4.32 -7.18
N ARG A 55 -23.52 3.72 -6.11
CA ARG A 55 -23.05 2.34 -5.99
C ARG A 55 -24.23 1.48 -5.53
N THR A 56 -24.32 0.25 -6.04
CA THR A 56 -25.33 -0.70 -5.56
C THR A 56 -25.00 -1.16 -4.13
N ALA A 57 -26.00 -1.59 -3.35
CA ALA A 57 -25.78 -2.11 -1.99
C ALA A 57 -24.75 -3.26 -1.96
N LYS A 58 -24.76 -4.12 -2.98
CA LYS A 58 -23.74 -5.18 -3.15
C LYS A 58 -22.33 -4.60 -3.35
N ARG A 59 -22.20 -3.55 -4.16
CA ARG A 59 -20.92 -2.90 -4.41
C ARG A 59 -20.38 -2.21 -3.16
N THR A 60 -21.25 -1.53 -2.41
CA THR A 60 -20.90 -0.91 -1.12
C THR A 60 -20.42 -1.95 -0.11
N ARG A 61 -21.15 -3.07 0.02
CA ARG A 61 -20.71 -4.20 0.84
C ARG A 61 -19.35 -4.75 0.42
N ASP A 62 -19.14 -4.98 -0.89
CA ASP A 62 -17.86 -5.48 -1.41
C ASP A 62 -16.71 -4.49 -1.05
N LEU A 63 -16.94 -3.18 -1.13
CA LEU A 63 -15.93 -2.17 -0.78
C LEU A 63 -15.64 -2.13 0.73
N VAL A 64 -16.65 -2.15 1.58
CA VAL A 64 -16.44 -2.11 3.04
C VAL A 64 -15.76 -3.39 3.51
N VAL A 65 -16.29 -4.55 3.13
CA VAL A 65 -15.90 -5.85 3.71
C VAL A 65 -14.64 -6.43 3.07
N LEU A 66 -14.48 -6.29 1.75
CA LEU A 66 -13.39 -6.96 1.02
C LEU A 66 -12.23 -6.03 0.71
N VAL A 67 -12.38 -4.71 0.91
CA VAL A 67 -11.36 -3.72 0.52
C VAL A 67 -10.95 -2.87 1.72
N PHE A 68 -11.88 -2.13 2.31
CA PHE A 68 -11.60 -1.20 3.40
C PHE A 68 -11.12 -1.94 4.66
N TYR A 69 -11.87 -2.91 5.14
CA TYR A 69 -11.54 -3.61 6.39
C TYR A 69 -10.21 -4.39 6.31
N PRO A 70 -9.95 -5.22 5.27
CA PRO A 70 -8.67 -5.91 5.15
C PRO A 70 -7.48 -4.96 5.01
N ARG A 71 -7.69 -3.79 4.40
CA ARG A 71 -6.62 -2.81 4.15
C ARG A 71 -6.27 -2.00 5.39
N TYR A 72 -7.27 -1.51 6.12
CA TYR A 72 -7.09 -0.50 7.16
C TYR A 72 -7.36 -0.99 8.59
N ILE A 73 -8.03 -2.13 8.80
CA ILE A 73 -8.50 -2.57 10.13
C ILE A 73 -8.02 -3.98 10.53
N ALA A 74 -7.78 -4.88 9.56
CA ALA A 74 -7.62 -6.33 9.76
C ALA A 74 -7.00 -6.84 11.08
N ASN A 75 -5.80 -6.38 11.44
CA ASN A 75 -5.08 -6.84 12.65
C ASN A 75 -5.25 -5.86 13.83
N ASP A 76 -5.31 -4.58 13.49
CA ASP A 76 -5.58 -3.47 14.39
C ASP A 76 -6.05 -2.29 13.53
N ASP A 77 -6.72 -1.34 14.17
CA ASP A 77 -7.28 -0.18 13.50
C ASP A 77 -6.34 1.05 13.50
N ARG A 78 -5.06 0.88 13.85
CA ARG A 78 -4.09 1.99 13.89
C ARG A 78 -3.89 2.59 12.50
N ARG A 79 -3.87 1.77 11.45
CA ARG A 79 -3.78 2.24 10.05
C ARG A 79 -4.94 3.16 9.71
N ALA A 80 -6.17 2.77 10.07
CA ALA A 80 -7.36 3.59 9.88
C ALA A 80 -7.28 4.90 10.67
N ARG A 81 -6.98 4.84 11.99
CA ARG A 81 -6.85 6.03 12.84
C ARG A 81 -5.81 7.01 12.32
N ARG A 82 -4.61 6.54 11.97
CA ARG A 82 -3.51 7.39 11.48
C ARG A 82 -3.85 8.06 10.14
N LEU A 83 -4.46 7.33 9.21
CA LEU A 83 -4.90 7.90 7.94
C LEU A 83 -6.10 8.84 8.10
N GLN A 84 -7.03 8.54 8.99
CA GLN A 84 -8.13 9.45 9.34
C GLN A 84 -7.56 10.76 9.92
N TYR A 85 -6.65 10.68 10.89
CA TYR A 85 -5.97 11.83 11.49
C TYR A 85 -5.24 12.70 10.46
N LEU A 86 -4.54 12.06 9.52
CA LEU A 86 -3.89 12.69 8.37
C LEU A 86 -4.90 13.43 7.47
N LEU A 87 -6.00 12.76 7.12
CA LEU A 87 -7.02 13.31 6.22
C LEU A 87 -7.76 14.51 6.83
N GLU A 88 -8.07 14.44 8.13
CA GLU A 88 -8.72 15.52 8.89
C GLU A 88 -7.89 16.80 8.96
N ARG A 89 -6.56 16.68 8.91
CA ARG A 89 -5.62 17.81 8.90
C ARG A 89 -5.33 18.35 7.51
N GLY A 90 -6.00 17.85 6.48
CA GLY A 90 -5.78 18.30 5.11
C GLY A 90 -4.53 17.70 4.47
N GLY A 91 -4.08 16.52 4.92
CA GLY A 91 -2.97 15.80 4.32
C GLY A 91 -3.09 15.67 2.79
N GLU A 92 -1.96 15.79 2.12
CA GLU A 92 -1.89 15.81 0.66
C GLU A 92 -2.42 14.52 0.02
N ARG A 93 -2.97 14.66 -1.20
CA ARG A 93 -3.52 13.52 -1.96
C ARG A 93 -2.45 12.47 -2.28
N ASP A 94 -1.22 12.92 -2.53
CA ASP A 94 -0.11 12.06 -2.93
C ASP A 94 0.36 11.20 -1.76
N LEU A 95 0.53 11.81 -0.58
CA LEU A 95 0.81 11.07 0.66
C LEU A 95 -0.29 10.04 0.95
N PHE A 96 -1.57 10.43 0.87
CA PHE A 96 -2.68 9.50 1.08
C PHE A 96 -2.67 8.32 0.09
N ARG A 97 -2.37 8.59 -1.19
CA ARG A 97 -2.25 7.57 -2.24
C ARG A 97 -1.10 6.60 -1.96
N GLU A 98 0.07 7.11 -1.58
CA GLU A 98 1.26 6.32 -1.28
C GLU A 98 1.06 5.39 -0.09
N ILE A 99 0.54 5.90 1.03
CA ILE A 99 0.31 5.08 2.21
C ILE A 99 -0.85 4.10 1.98
N SER A 100 -1.89 4.50 1.26
CA SER A 100 -2.95 3.57 0.84
C SER A 100 -2.42 2.45 -0.05
N PHE A 101 -1.39 2.70 -0.85
CA PHE A 101 -0.74 1.67 -1.66
C PHE A 101 0.01 0.66 -0.79
N VAL A 102 0.81 1.12 0.17
CA VAL A 102 1.49 0.25 1.14
C VAL A 102 0.49 -0.65 1.85
N TYR A 103 -0.60 -0.09 2.36
CA TYR A 103 -1.62 -0.86 3.07
C TYR A 103 -2.39 -1.81 2.15
N ALA A 104 -2.61 -1.44 0.88
CA ALA A 104 -3.21 -2.34 -0.09
C ALA A 104 -2.28 -3.54 -0.38
N ALA A 105 -0.97 -3.31 -0.49
CA ALA A 105 0.02 -4.37 -0.64
C ALA A 105 0.11 -5.27 0.60
N HIS A 106 -0.07 -4.73 1.81
CA HIS A 106 -0.17 -5.53 3.03
C HIS A 106 -1.43 -6.40 3.10
N ALA A 107 -2.52 -5.99 2.44
CA ALA A 107 -3.77 -6.74 2.41
C ALA A 107 -3.88 -7.74 1.25
N ASP A 108 -3.00 -7.63 0.25
CA ASP A 108 -2.99 -8.49 -0.93
C ASP A 108 -1.55 -8.87 -1.31
N ASP A 109 -1.13 -10.05 -0.86
CA ASP A 109 0.21 -10.60 -1.11
C ASP A 109 0.54 -10.66 -2.61
N LEU A 110 -0.46 -10.89 -3.47
CA LEU A 110 -0.26 -10.97 -4.91
C LEU A 110 0.01 -9.59 -5.51
N LEU A 111 -0.65 -8.52 -5.04
CA LEU A 111 -0.29 -7.13 -5.37
C LEU A 111 1.13 -6.80 -4.93
N ARG A 112 1.48 -7.17 -3.70
CA ARG A 112 2.81 -6.91 -3.13
C ARG A 112 3.90 -7.61 -3.93
N ASP A 113 3.78 -8.92 -4.08
CA ASP A 113 4.79 -9.74 -4.74
C ASP A 113 4.89 -9.41 -6.23
N PHE A 114 3.77 -9.17 -6.92
CA PHE A 114 3.82 -8.75 -8.32
C PHE A 114 4.55 -7.42 -8.48
N THR A 115 4.26 -6.45 -7.62
CA THR A 115 4.95 -5.14 -7.62
C THR A 115 6.45 -5.29 -7.40
N ILE A 116 6.84 -6.04 -6.37
CA ILE A 116 8.25 -6.17 -5.95
C ILE A 116 9.04 -7.04 -6.94
N GLU A 117 8.51 -8.19 -7.35
CA GLU A 117 9.25 -9.20 -8.11
C GLU A 117 9.20 -8.98 -9.63
N LYS A 118 8.08 -8.49 -10.18
CA LYS A 118 7.85 -8.46 -11.64
C LYS A 118 7.64 -7.08 -12.23
N PHE A 119 6.80 -6.24 -11.60
CA PHE A 119 6.49 -4.92 -12.12
C PHE A 119 7.75 -4.08 -12.36
N ARG A 120 8.71 -4.14 -11.43
CA ARG A 120 10.02 -3.47 -11.56
C ARG A 120 10.85 -3.95 -12.75
N GLN A 121 10.81 -5.24 -13.08
CA GLN A 121 11.51 -5.76 -14.25
C GLN A 121 10.86 -5.20 -15.53
N SER A 122 9.52 -5.14 -15.56
CA SER A 122 8.78 -4.52 -16.68
C SER A 122 8.99 -3.00 -16.77
N ALA A 123 9.32 -2.33 -15.67
CA ALA A 123 9.68 -0.91 -15.68
C ALA A 123 10.89 -0.60 -16.58
N GLN A 124 11.82 -1.55 -16.75
CA GLN A 124 12.97 -1.39 -17.66
C GLN A 124 12.57 -1.42 -19.14
N VAL A 125 11.46 -2.09 -19.47
CA VAL A 125 10.87 -2.10 -20.83
C VAL A 125 9.98 -0.88 -21.05
N GLY A 126 9.60 -0.18 -19.97
CA GLY A 126 8.77 1.03 -20.00
C GLY A 126 7.28 0.79 -20.21
N MET A 127 6.86 -0.45 -20.50
CA MET A 127 5.46 -0.81 -20.75
C MET A 127 5.07 -2.11 -20.03
N ILE A 128 3.79 -2.20 -19.66
CA ILE A 128 3.26 -3.40 -19.01
C ILE A 128 1.90 -3.83 -19.56
N GLN A 129 1.76 -5.13 -19.83
CA GLN A 129 0.53 -5.72 -20.37
C GLN A 129 -0.08 -6.73 -19.41
N PRO A 130 -1.38 -7.07 -19.54
CA PRO A 130 -2.04 -8.06 -18.68
C PRO A 130 -1.33 -9.41 -18.68
N ASP A 131 -0.69 -9.76 -19.79
CA ASP A 131 0.06 -11.01 -19.94
C ASP A 131 1.21 -11.15 -18.94
N ALA A 132 1.81 -10.04 -18.49
CA ALA A 132 2.82 -10.07 -17.43
C ALA A 132 2.23 -10.54 -16.10
N VAL A 133 1.01 -10.11 -15.77
CA VAL A 133 0.29 -10.55 -14.56
C VAL A 133 -0.15 -12.01 -14.71
N LEU A 134 -0.63 -12.40 -15.89
CA LEU A 134 -1.03 -13.79 -16.17
C LEU A 134 0.15 -14.75 -16.08
N ALA A 135 1.32 -14.38 -16.62
CA ALA A 135 2.55 -15.15 -16.51
C ALA A 135 3.00 -15.29 -15.04
N PHE A 136 2.86 -14.23 -14.24
CA PHE A 136 3.16 -14.29 -12.80
C PHE A 136 2.18 -15.21 -12.05
N LEU A 137 0.89 -15.13 -12.37
CA LEU A 137 -0.13 -16.01 -11.81
C LEU A 137 0.12 -17.49 -12.14
N ALA A 138 0.57 -17.80 -13.36
CA ALA A 138 0.94 -19.17 -13.74
C ALA A 138 2.07 -19.71 -12.85
N GLN A 139 3.13 -18.92 -12.63
CA GLN A 139 4.24 -19.28 -11.73
C GLN A 139 3.77 -19.44 -10.27
N ALA A 140 2.78 -18.67 -9.83
CA ALA A 140 2.22 -18.78 -8.49
C ALA A 140 1.41 -20.07 -8.26
N VAL A 141 0.74 -20.58 -9.29
CA VAL A 141 0.06 -21.89 -9.24
C VAL A 141 1.09 -23.00 -9.03
N GLU A 142 2.20 -22.96 -9.77
CA GLU A 142 3.29 -23.95 -9.65
C GLU A 142 3.91 -23.94 -8.24
N ARG A 143 4.01 -22.75 -7.62
CA ARG A 143 4.51 -22.57 -6.24
C ARG A 143 3.48 -22.88 -5.15
N GLN A 144 2.27 -23.32 -5.50
CA GLN A 144 1.17 -23.62 -4.57
C GLN A 144 0.71 -22.44 -3.69
N HIS A 145 0.96 -21.20 -4.10
CA HIS A 145 0.50 -20.00 -3.36
C HIS A 145 -1.02 -19.75 -3.52
N LEU A 146 -1.67 -20.50 -4.41
CA LEU A 146 -3.11 -20.47 -4.65
C LEU A 146 -3.79 -21.71 -4.05
N LYS A 147 -4.73 -21.51 -3.12
CA LYS A 147 -5.53 -22.62 -2.53
C LYS A 147 -6.32 -23.42 -3.58
N ARG A 148 -6.72 -22.78 -4.68
CA ARG A 148 -7.39 -23.41 -5.82
C ARG A 148 -7.04 -22.65 -7.10
N ALA A 149 -6.74 -23.38 -8.17
CA ALA A 149 -6.53 -22.77 -9.49
C ALA A 149 -7.76 -21.95 -9.90
N TRP A 150 -7.54 -20.68 -10.23
CA TRP A 150 -8.59 -19.79 -10.73
C TRP A 150 -8.90 -20.08 -12.20
N SER A 151 -10.16 -19.89 -12.62
CA SER A 151 -10.52 -20.00 -14.04
C SER A 151 -9.83 -18.91 -14.85
N ARG A 152 -9.63 -19.14 -16.16
CA ARG A 152 -9.01 -18.16 -17.08
C ARG A 152 -9.73 -16.80 -17.05
N GLN A 153 -11.06 -16.82 -16.92
CA GLN A 153 -11.85 -15.60 -16.80
C GLN A 153 -11.54 -14.83 -15.51
N VAL A 154 -11.40 -15.53 -14.38
CA VAL A 154 -11.04 -14.92 -13.09
C VAL A 154 -9.62 -14.37 -13.13
N GLN A 155 -8.65 -15.12 -13.67
CA GLN A 155 -7.27 -14.64 -13.84
C GLN A 155 -7.22 -13.38 -14.71
N THR A 156 -7.96 -13.36 -15.83
CA THR A 156 -8.01 -12.21 -16.73
C THR A 156 -8.64 -10.99 -16.05
N LYS A 157 -9.71 -11.19 -15.27
CA LYS A 157 -10.32 -10.12 -14.49
C LYS A 157 -9.34 -9.58 -13.45
N TYR A 158 -8.67 -10.46 -12.71
CA TYR A 158 -7.69 -10.08 -11.70
C TYR A 158 -6.52 -9.31 -12.33
N ALA A 159 -5.96 -9.78 -13.44
CA ALA A 159 -4.91 -9.08 -14.18
C ALA A 159 -5.30 -7.65 -14.56
N ARG A 160 -6.54 -7.44 -15.04
CA ARG A 160 -7.05 -6.10 -15.34
C ARG A 160 -7.20 -5.25 -14.09
N SER A 161 -7.70 -5.82 -13.00
CA SER A 161 -7.84 -5.13 -11.71
C SER A 161 -6.48 -4.75 -11.10
N MET A 162 -5.47 -5.62 -11.21
CA MET A 162 -4.09 -5.36 -10.82
C MET A 162 -3.54 -4.14 -11.54
N LEU A 163 -3.59 -4.12 -12.88
CA LEU A 163 -3.10 -2.99 -13.66
C LEU A 163 -3.91 -1.72 -13.42
N GLY A 164 -5.22 -1.83 -13.18
CA GLY A 164 -6.05 -0.73 -12.74
C GLY A 164 -5.61 -0.16 -11.40
N ALA A 165 -5.29 -1.01 -10.42
CA ALA A 165 -4.78 -0.58 -9.12
C ALA A 165 -3.43 0.13 -9.25
N LEU A 166 -2.48 -0.44 -9.99
CA LEU A 166 -1.17 0.18 -10.22
C LEU A 166 -1.30 1.55 -10.92
N ARG A 167 -2.24 1.69 -11.85
CA ARG A 167 -2.57 2.99 -12.46
C ARG A 167 -3.13 3.97 -11.43
N ASP A 168 -4.12 3.55 -10.66
CA ASP A 168 -4.77 4.42 -9.68
C ASP A 168 -3.81 4.84 -8.54
N PHE A 169 -2.81 4.01 -8.22
CA PHE A 169 -1.71 4.34 -7.31
C PHE A 169 -0.59 5.18 -7.97
N GLY A 170 -0.66 5.45 -9.28
CA GLY A 170 0.26 6.32 -10.00
C GLY A 170 1.49 5.65 -10.59
N LEU A 171 1.63 4.33 -10.46
CA LEU A 171 2.76 3.55 -11.00
C LEU A 171 2.67 3.34 -12.52
N ILE A 172 1.46 3.44 -13.08
CA ILE A 172 1.20 3.28 -14.51
C ILE A 172 0.46 4.50 -15.03
N ARG A 173 0.85 4.96 -16.21
CA ARG A 173 0.07 5.91 -17.02
C ARG A 173 -0.55 5.18 -18.21
N GLU A 174 -1.84 5.40 -18.46
CA GLU A 174 -2.51 4.89 -19.65
C GLU A 174 -2.89 6.07 -20.54
N GLU A 175 -1.99 6.48 -21.44
CA GLU A 175 -2.22 7.61 -22.35
C GLU A 175 -3.21 7.26 -23.47
N ARG A 176 -3.23 5.98 -23.88
CA ARG A 176 -4.19 5.42 -24.84
C ARG A 176 -4.64 4.06 -24.36
N ARG A 177 -5.88 3.67 -24.69
CA ARG A 177 -6.44 2.37 -24.30
C ARG A 177 -5.48 1.23 -24.66
N GLY A 178 -5.04 0.48 -23.65
CA GLY A 178 -4.14 -0.66 -23.81
C GLY A 178 -2.64 -0.32 -23.85
N ARG A 179 -2.26 0.97 -23.97
CA ARG A 179 -0.87 1.42 -23.88
C ARG A 179 -0.60 1.92 -22.46
N ARG A 180 -0.07 1.02 -21.64
CA ARG A 180 0.23 1.25 -20.22
C ARG A 180 1.72 1.43 -20.05
N GLU A 181 2.11 2.65 -19.78
CA GLU A 181 3.49 3.05 -19.57
C GLU A 181 3.83 3.00 -18.09
N VAL A 182 4.97 2.40 -17.76
CA VAL A 182 5.45 2.36 -16.37
C VAL A 182 6.05 3.71 -16.03
N VAL A 183 5.54 4.33 -14.97
CA VAL A 183 6.04 5.60 -14.47
C VAL A 183 7.16 5.33 -13.50
N ASN A 184 8.27 6.06 -13.63
CA ASN A 184 9.29 6.11 -12.59
C ASN A 184 8.77 6.93 -11.40
N TYR A 185 7.83 6.33 -10.66
CA TYR A 185 7.16 6.98 -9.55
C TYR A 185 8.16 7.22 -8.43
N ARG A 186 8.34 8.49 -8.06
CA ARG A 186 9.17 8.88 -6.92
C ARG A 186 8.25 9.12 -5.73
N MET A 187 8.44 8.33 -4.68
CA MET A 187 7.74 8.56 -3.42
C MET A 187 8.05 9.97 -2.90
N THR A 188 7.01 10.68 -2.48
CA THR A 188 7.12 12.03 -1.90
C THR A 188 7.97 12.00 -0.62
N ASP A 189 8.54 13.15 -0.26
CA ASP A 189 9.28 13.30 1.00
C ASP A 189 8.37 12.96 2.17
N ALA A 190 7.16 13.52 2.21
CA ALA A 190 6.15 13.23 3.23
C ALA A 190 5.85 11.71 3.33
N GLY A 191 5.77 11.01 2.18
CA GLY A 191 5.57 9.57 2.15
C GLY A 191 6.72 8.78 2.75
N VAL A 192 7.97 9.17 2.44
CA VAL A 192 9.17 8.56 3.03
C VAL A 192 9.19 8.76 4.54
N ILE A 193 8.91 9.98 5.02
CA ILE A 193 8.88 10.30 6.45
C ILE A 193 7.82 9.46 7.16
N TYR A 194 6.60 9.41 6.60
CA TYR A 194 5.50 8.67 7.17
C TYR A 194 5.83 7.18 7.28
N LEU A 195 6.29 6.55 6.19
CA LEU A 195 6.59 5.12 6.19
C LEU A 195 7.74 4.78 7.15
N ALA A 196 8.78 5.62 7.20
CA ALA A 196 9.90 5.43 8.14
C ALA A 196 9.44 5.45 9.61
N HIS A 197 8.63 6.45 9.98
CA HIS A 197 8.08 6.56 11.33
C HIS A 197 7.07 5.46 11.64
N GLU A 198 6.26 5.07 10.68
CA GLU A 198 5.31 3.96 10.85
C GLU A 198 6.05 2.66 11.19
N LEU A 199 7.10 2.34 10.43
CA LEU A 199 7.93 1.16 10.67
C LEU A 199 8.60 1.23 12.04
N HIS A 200 9.19 2.36 12.40
CA HIS A 200 9.82 2.58 13.71
C HIS A 200 8.83 2.41 14.87
N ILE A 201 7.69 3.10 14.82
CA ILE A 201 6.65 3.07 15.86
C ILE A 201 5.98 1.70 15.95
N SER A 202 6.03 0.90 14.87
CA SER A 202 5.60 -0.50 14.88
C SER A 202 6.61 -1.44 15.57
N GLY A 203 7.72 -0.92 16.08
CA GLY A 203 8.70 -1.64 16.88
C GLY A 203 9.88 -2.22 16.09
N LEU A 204 10.06 -1.83 14.82
CA LEU A 204 11.21 -2.26 14.03
C LEU A 204 12.47 -1.50 14.49
N SER A 205 13.59 -2.22 14.58
CA SER A 205 14.91 -1.60 14.77
C SER A 205 15.31 -0.76 13.55
N ASP A 206 16.23 0.19 13.73
CA ASP A 206 16.68 1.09 12.64
C ASP A 206 17.16 0.32 11.39
N VAL A 207 17.84 -0.81 11.58
CA VAL A 207 18.26 -1.69 10.47
C VAL A 207 17.06 -2.31 9.78
N GLN A 208 16.06 -2.79 10.53
CA GLN A 208 14.84 -3.37 9.96
C GLN A 208 13.97 -2.32 9.26
N VAL A 209 13.94 -1.08 9.75
CA VAL A 209 13.29 0.04 9.07
C VAL A 209 13.90 0.20 7.68
N VAL A 210 15.23 0.31 7.59
CA VAL A 210 15.95 0.49 6.32
C VAL A 210 15.82 -0.72 5.38
N GLU A 211 15.73 -1.94 5.94
CA GLU A 211 15.62 -3.19 5.18
C GLU A 211 14.16 -3.63 4.92
N SER A 212 13.18 -2.80 5.25
CA SER A 212 11.78 -3.14 4.97
C SER A 212 11.53 -3.32 3.48
N LEU A 213 10.80 -4.39 3.14
CA LEU A 213 10.37 -4.64 1.76
C LEU A 213 9.29 -3.66 1.29
N ASP A 214 8.76 -2.80 2.16
CA ASP A 214 7.74 -1.81 1.78
C ASP A 214 8.35 -0.70 0.93
N TRP A 215 9.63 -0.37 1.17
CA TRP A 215 10.41 0.47 0.25
C TRP A 215 10.49 -0.14 -1.15
N ALA A 216 10.42 -1.47 -1.22
CA ALA A 216 10.47 -2.16 -2.49
C ALA A 216 9.21 -1.90 -3.36
N LEU A 217 8.12 -1.39 -2.79
CA LEU A 217 6.95 -0.98 -3.56
C LEU A 217 7.21 0.26 -4.43
N PHE A 218 8.19 1.10 -4.06
CA PHE A 218 8.47 2.40 -4.68
C PHE A 218 9.81 2.44 -5.43
N GLY A 219 10.29 1.30 -5.93
CA GLY A 219 11.58 1.29 -6.66
C GLY A 219 12.84 1.45 -5.79
N MET A 220 12.72 1.65 -4.47
CA MET A 220 13.87 1.84 -3.59
C MET A 220 14.49 0.51 -3.13
N ASP A 221 15.82 0.52 -3.03
CA ASP A 221 16.65 -0.50 -2.38
C ASP A 221 17.27 0.08 -1.09
N ARG A 222 18.03 -0.74 -0.36
CA ARG A 222 18.65 -0.34 0.91
C ARG A 222 19.48 0.95 0.79
N THR A 223 20.25 1.07 -0.29
CA THR A 223 21.14 2.23 -0.52
C THR A 223 20.29 3.47 -0.73
N ARG A 224 19.28 3.39 -1.61
CA ARG A 224 18.40 4.53 -1.89
C ARG A 224 17.57 4.95 -0.69
N VAL A 225 17.13 4.00 0.14
CA VAL A 225 16.43 4.30 1.40
C VAL A 225 17.33 5.10 2.33
N LEU A 226 18.57 4.66 2.56
CA LEU A 226 19.51 5.39 3.42
C LEU A 226 19.79 6.81 2.91
N GLU A 227 20.06 6.95 1.60
CA GLU A 227 20.24 8.27 0.98
C GLU A 227 19.04 9.18 1.24
N ARG A 228 17.81 8.70 1.03
CA ARG A 228 16.60 9.50 1.26
C ARG A 228 16.42 9.88 2.73
N LEU A 229 16.65 8.95 3.66
CA LEU A 229 16.54 9.26 5.09
C LEU A 229 17.61 10.25 5.55
N GLU A 230 18.82 10.17 5.01
CA GLU A 230 19.91 11.13 5.25
C GLU A 230 19.61 12.51 4.64
N GLU A 231 19.12 12.56 3.39
CA GLU A 231 18.72 13.78 2.68
C GLU A 231 17.62 14.53 3.44
N LEU A 232 16.64 13.81 4.00
CA LEU A 232 15.57 14.38 4.80
C LEU A 232 16.06 14.81 6.19
N GLY A 233 16.78 13.92 6.88
CA GLY A 233 17.41 14.21 8.17
C GLY A 233 16.50 14.95 9.15
N ALA A 234 16.98 16.08 9.66
CA ALA A 234 16.34 16.82 10.75
C ALA A 234 14.96 17.39 10.37
N SER A 235 14.71 17.72 9.09
CA SER A 235 13.40 18.24 8.66
C SER A 235 12.29 17.19 8.80
N ALA A 236 12.68 15.92 8.80
CA ALA A 236 11.82 14.78 9.01
C ALA A 236 11.82 14.25 10.45
N GLY A 237 12.46 14.96 11.39
CA GLY A 237 12.60 14.48 12.76
C GLY A 237 13.51 13.25 12.89
N MET A 238 14.50 13.11 12.00
CA MET A 238 15.45 11.99 12.00
C MET A 238 16.90 12.49 12.05
N LEU A 239 17.76 11.77 12.76
CA LEU A 239 19.22 11.91 12.61
C LEU A 239 19.80 10.53 12.30
N VAL A 240 20.19 10.34 11.04
CA VAL A 240 20.74 9.07 10.55
C VAL A 240 22.25 9.05 10.74
N GLN A 241 22.75 8.00 11.37
CA GLN A 241 24.16 7.73 11.59
C GLN A 241 24.51 6.35 11.06
N ARG A 242 25.60 6.25 10.29
CA ARG A 242 26.05 4.99 9.69
C ARG A 242 27.52 4.71 9.98
N ALA A 243 27.81 3.45 10.31
CA ALA A 243 29.16 2.92 10.44
C ALA A 243 29.22 1.51 9.85
N GLY A 244 29.73 1.38 8.62
CA GLY A 244 29.69 0.13 7.87
C GLY A 244 28.26 -0.35 7.65
N SER A 245 27.92 -1.54 8.17
CA SER A 245 26.57 -2.11 8.12
C SER A 245 25.64 -1.61 9.23
N VAL A 246 26.18 -0.95 10.25
CA VAL A 246 25.40 -0.46 11.39
C VAL A 246 24.71 0.84 11.01
N VAL A 247 23.40 0.88 11.24
CA VAL A 247 22.57 2.07 11.09
C VAL A 247 21.96 2.39 12.44
N ARG A 248 22.04 3.66 12.84
CA ARG A 248 21.33 4.21 14.00
C ARG A 248 20.55 5.44 13.56
N ILE A 249 19.29 5.52 13.95
CA ILE A 249 18.42 6.65 13.66
C ILE A 249 17.93 7.19 15.00
N THR A 250 18.18 8.48 15.25
CA THR A 250 17.53 9.17 16.36
C THR A 250 16.22 9.75 15.86
N TRP A 251 15.12 9.45 16.55
CA TRP A 251 13.77 9.82 16.18
C TRP A 251 13.25 10.94 17.10
N SER A 252 12.85 12.07 16.52
CA SER A 252 12.40 13.24 17.26
C SER A 252 10.89 13.21 17.56
N TYR A 253 10.11 12.46 16.81
CA TYR A 253 8.66 12.38 16.98
C TYR A 253 8.27 11.08 17.71
N PRO A 254 7.71 11.17 18.94
CA PRO A 254 7.39 9.97 19.73
C PRO A 254 6.11 9.26 19.26
N THR A 255 5.27 9.93 18.44
CA THR A 255 4.01 9.39 17.93
C THR A 255 3.83 9.71 16.46
N MET A 256 2.95 8.95 15.79
CA MET A 256 2.59 9.22 14.40
C MET A 256 1.86 10.56 14.29
N GLU A 257 1.02 10.90 15.26
CA GLU A 257 0.29 12.16 15.33
C GLU A 257 1.24 13.36 15.38
N ALA A 258 2.28 13.31 16.22
CA ALA A 258 3.29 14.36 16.32
C ALA A 258 4.08 14.54 15.01
N MET A 259 4.41 13.42 14.34
CA MET A 259 5.04 13.46 13.03
C MET A 259 4.10 14.03 11.96
N ILE A 260 2.84 13.59 11.92
CA ILE A 260 1.83 14.08 10.97
C ILE A 260 1.62 15.60 11.14
N ASP A 261 1.51 16.07 12.39
CA ASP A 261 1.37 17.50 12.69
C ASP A 261 2.59 18.32 12.27
N ALA A 262 3.77 17.70 12.16
CA ALA A 262 4.99 18.37 11.73
C ALA A 262 5.10 18.47 10.20
N ILE A 263 4.72 17.41 9.46
CA ILE A 263 4.87 17.37 8.00
C ILE A 263 3.72 18.05 7.22
N ILE A 264 2.60 18.36 7.87
CA ILE A 264 1.46 19.07 7.24
C ILE A 264 1.59 20.60 7.36
N ARG A 265 2.44 21.10 8.27
CA ARG A 265 2.68 22.54 8.47
C ARG A 265 3.50 23.14 7.35
#